data_AF-A0A926GM93-F1
#
_entry.id   AF-A0A926GM93-F1
#
_cell.length_a   1.000
_cell.length_b   1.000
_cell.length_c   1.000
_cell.angle_alpha   90.00
_cell.angle_beta   90.00
_cell.angle_gamma   90.00
#
_symmetry.space_group_name_H-M   'P 1'
#
loop_
_entity.id
_entity.type
_entity.pdbx_description
1 polymer ?
#
loop_
_entity_poly.entity_id
_entity_poly.type
_entity_poly.pdbx_seq_one_letter_code
_entity_poly.pdbx_strand_id
1 'polypeptide(L)' 'MARTVIDVDDDALAEAARYLGTTTKKDTVNAALHEINDRRRRAAAIERMRHMVSEGKVDLDLIDEDGADSGDHSAGADAA' A
#
# COMPACT_ATOMS: atom_id res chain seq x y z
N MET A 1 -0.27 18.31 -19.54
CA MET A 1 -0.43 19.20 -18.37
C MET A 1 -0.66 20.62 -18.85
N ALA A 2 -1.59 21.35 -18.25
CA ALA A 2 -1.77 22.79 -18.48
C ALA A 2 -0.73 23.59 -17.67
N ARG A 3 -0.36 24.78 -18.14
CA ARG A 3 0.58 25.66 -17.44
C ARG A 3 -0.20 26.60 -16.52
N THR A 4 0.07 26.51 -15.23
CA THR A 4 -0.54 27.37 -14.21
C THR A 4 0.59 28.08 -13.46
N VAL A 5 0.43 29.38 -13.21
CA VAL A 5 1.33 30.17 -12.37
C VAL A 5 0.67 30.31 -11.01
N ILE A 6 1.35 29.84 -9.97
CA ILE A 6 0.91 29.91 -8.58
C ILE A 6 2.10 30.29 -7.71
N ASP A 7 1.83 31.01 -6.63
CA ASP A 7 2.79 31.20 -5.55
C ASP A 7 2.75 29.97 -4.64
N VAL A 8 3.93 29.48 -4.25
CA VAL A 8 4.08 28.29 -3.42
C VAL A 8 5.06 28.62 -2.32
N ASP A 9 4.76 28.17 -1.10
CA ASP A 9 5.70 28.21 0.02
C ASP A 9 6.89 27.29 -0.29
N ASP A 10 8.08 27.88 -0.39
CA ASP A 10 9.30 27.17 -0.77
C ASP A 10 9.81 26.21 0.31
N ASP A 11 9.53 26.49 1.59
CA ASP A 11 9.91 25.60 2.70
C ASP A 11 9.02 24.36 2.71
N ALA A 12 7.70 24.56 2.56
CA ALA A 12 6.75 23.46 2.43
C ALA A 12 7.03 22.60 1.19
N LEU A 13 7.40 23.24 0.07
CA LEU A 13 7.77 22.54 -1.15
C LEU A 13 9.05 21.72 -0.99
N ALA A 14 10.06 22.25 -0.27
CA ALA A 14 11.29 21.53 0.01
C ALA A 14 11.07 20.33 0.95
N GLU A 15 10.18 20.45 1.93
CA GLU A 15 9.79 19.34 2.78
C GLU A 15 9.04 18.25 1.99
N ALA A 16 8.09 18.65 1.16
CA ALA A 16 7.37 17.72 0.28
C ALA A 16 8.34 17.01 -0.68
N ALA A 17 9.33 17.72 -1.24
CA ALA A 17 10.32 17.13 -2.13
C ALA A 17 11.16 16.05 -1.44
N ARG A 18 11.58 16.30 -0.19
CA ARG A 18 12.29 15.31 0.63
C ARG A 18 11.42 14.09 0.94
N TYR A 19 10.16 14.31 1.31
CA TYR A 19 9.23 13.22 1.62
C TYR A 19 8.90 12.37 0.38
N LEU A 20 8.74 13.00 -0.77
CA LEU A 20 8.34 12.36 -2.04
C LEU A 20 9.54 11.86 -2.86
N GLY A 21 10.77 12.21 -2.48
CA GLY A 21 11.99 11.85 -3.21
C GLY A 21 12.12 12.53 -4.58
N THR A 22 11.50 13.70 -4.75
CA THR A 22 11.47 14.43 -6.02
C THR A 22 12.54 15.51 -6.08
N THR A 23 13.04 15.81 -7.28
CA THR A 23 14.14 16.77 -7.50
C THR A 23 13.68 18.10 -8.07
N THR A 24 12.52 18.15 -8.74
CA THR A 24 12.01 19.38 -9.35
C THR A 24 10.75 19.87 -8.64
N LYS A 25 10.54 21.20 -8.62
CA LYS A 25 9.33 21.83 -8.07
C LYS A 25 8.06 21.25 -8.72
N LYS A 26 8.07 21.12 -10.05
CA LYS A 26 6.94 20.55 -10.82
C LYS A 26 6.66 19.11 -10.41
N ASP A 27 7.68 18.26 -10.32
CA ASP A 27 7.48 16.84 -10.00
C ASP A 27 6.97 16.70 -8.57
N THR A 28 7.50 17.50 -7.64
CA THR A 28 7.03 17.55 -6.25
C THR A 28 5.55 17.92 -6.18
N VAL A 29 5.12 18.97 -6.87
CA VAL A 29 3.70 19.39 -6.88
C VAL A 29 2.81 18.30 -7.47
N ASN A 30 3.18 17.72 -8.62
CA ASN A 30 2.37 16.68 -9.24
C ASN A 30 2.31 15.42 -8.38
N ALA A 31 3.44 14.98 -7.83
CA ALA A 31 3.52 13.82 -6.95
C ALA A 31 2.70 14.04 -5.67
N ALA A 32 2.74 15.24 -5.08
CA ALA A 32 1.94 15.58 -3.90
C ALA A 32 0.43 15.49 -4.19
N LEU A 33 -0.01 16.00 -5.35
CA LEU A 33 -1.42 15.92 -5.76
C LEU A 33 -1.86 14.47 -5.98
N HIS A 34 -1.01 13.63 -6.56
CA HIS A 34 -1.27 12.20 -6.69
C HIS A 34 -1.34 11.50 -5.34
N GLU A 35 -0.37 11.75 -4.46
CA GLU A 35 -0.29 11.13 -3.14
C GLU A 35 -1.52 11.45 -2.28
N ILE A 36 -2.07 12.66 -2.34
CA ILE A 36 -3.31 13.02 -1.63
C ILE A 36 -4.49 12.16 -2.11
N ASN A 37 -4.63 11.99 -3.43
CA ASN A 37 -5.67 11.15 -3.99
C ASN A 37 -5.51 9.69 -3.59
N ASP A 38 -4.28 9.19 -3.62
CA ASP A 38 -3.97 7.81 -3.25
C ASP A 38 -4.16 7.55 -1.76
N ARG A 39 -3.82 8.51 -0.89
CA ARG A 39 -4.16 8.45 0.54
C ARG A 39 -5.66 8.36 0.76
N ARG A 40 -6.45 9.19 0.06
CA ARG A 40 -7.92 9.14 0.16
C ARG A 40 -8.50 7.81 -0.34
N ARG A 41 -7.98 7.28 -1.46
CA ARG A 41 -8.39 5.97 -1.99
C ARG A 41 -8.07 4.85 -1.02
N ARG A 42 -6.87 4.85 -0.42
CA ARG A 42 -6.46 3.90 0.61
C ARG A 42 -7.39 3.96 1.84
N ALA A 43 -7.69 5.17 2.34
CA ALA A 43 -8.61 5.34 3.47
C ALA A 43 -10.02 4.79 3.17
N ALA A 44 -10.59 5.11 2.00
CA ALA A 44 -11.90 4.62 1.60
C ALA A 44 -11.93 3.09 1.36
N ALA A 45 -10.82 2.49 0.94
CA ALA A 45 -10.69 1.05 0.83
C ALA A 45 -10.71 0.37 2.22
N ILE A 46 -9.98 0.94 3.19
CA ILE A 46 -9.98 0.45 4.58
C ILE A 46 -11.37 0.58 5.20
N GLU A 47 -12.07 1.69 4.97
CA GLU A 47 -13.44 1.88 5.47
C GLU A 47 -14.41 0.85 4.89
N ARG A 48 -14.36 0.60 3.58
CA ARG A 48 -15.16 -0.46 2.94
C ARG A 48 -14.84 -1.85 3.48
N MET A 49 -13.57 -2.16 3.71
CA MET A 49 -13.16 -3.43 4.31
C MET A 49 -13.76 -3.59 5.71
N ARG A 50 -13.66 -2.55 6.55
CA ARG A 50 -14.26 -2.56 7.90
C ARG A 50 -15.77 -2.80 7.85
N HIS A 51 -16.46 -2.17 6.90
CA HIS A 51 -17.89 -2.37 6.71
C HIS A 51 -18.22 -3.83 6.34
N MET A 52 -17.50 -4.41 5.37
CA MET A 52 -17.71 -5.81 4.98
C MET A 52 -17.47 -6.79 6.13
N VAL A 53 -16.44 -6.55 6.96
CA VAL A 53 -16.19 -7.34 8.17
C VAL A 53 -17.34 -7.21 9.16
N SER A 54 -17.82 -5.98 9.42
CA SER A 54 -18.95 -5.76 10.35
C SER A 54 -20.28 -6.36 9.88
N GLU A 55 -20.48 -6.48 8.58
CA GLU A 55 -21.67 -7.10 7.98
C GLU A 55 -21.55 -8.64 7.89
N GLY A 56 -20.45 -9.23 8.37
CA GLY A 56 -20.21 -10.67 8.29
C GLY A 56 -19.99 -11.18 6.86
N LYS A 57 -19.63 -10.29 5.93
CA LYS A 57 -19.39 -10.63 4.50
C LYS A 57 -17.97 -11.14 4.26
N VAL A 58 -17.12 -11.11 5.27
CA VAL A 58 -15.76 -11.66 5.26
C VAL A 58 -15.76 -12.84 6.22
N ASP A 59 -15.57 -14.04 5.68
CA ASP A 59 -15.46 -15.28 6.44
C ASP A 59 -14.00 -15.47 6.87
N LEU A 60 -13.70 -15.03 8.09
CA LEU A 60 -12.34 -15.07 8.67
C LEU A 60 -11.94 -16.49 9.11
N ASP A 61 -12.91 -17.41 9.23
CA ASP A 61 -12.70 -18.78 9.68
C ASP A 61 -12.00 -19.65 8.61
N LEU A 62 -12.02 -19.23 7.34
CA LEU A 62 -11.31 -19.88 6.22
C LEU A 62 -9.80 -19.59 6.18
N ILE A 63 -9.29 -18.71 7.04
CA ILE A 63 -7.88 -18.30 7.05
C ILE A 63 -7.05 -19.19 7.99
N ASP A 64 -7.69 -20.05 8.78
CA ASP A 64 -7.04 -20.92 9.76
C ASP A 64 -6.61 -22.31 9.22
N GLU A 65 -6.76 -22.59 7.92
CA GLU A 65 -6.37 -23.89 7.35
C GLU A 65 -5.01 -23.85 6.61
N ASP A 66 -4.17 -24.82 6.97
CA ASP A 66 -2.94 -25.30 6.32
C ASP A 66 -1.58 -24.67 6.70
N GLY A 67 -1.26 -24.74 7.99
CA GLY A 67 0.11 -24.76 8.52
C GLY A 67 0.69 -26.17 8.74
N ALA A 68 0.20 -27.19 8.04
CA ALA A 68 0.64 -28.58 8.22
C ALA A 68 1.32 -29.15 6.96
N ASP A 69 2.33 -28.46 6.42
CA ASP A 69 3.33 -29.13 5.58
C ASP A 69 4.38 -29.79 6.47
N SER A 70 3.99 -30.88 7.12
CA SER A 70 4.92 -31.84 7.71
C SER A 70 5.48 -32.71 6.57
N GLY A 71 6.47 -32.19 5.86
CA GLY A 71 7.25 -32.93 4.89
C GLY A 71 8.09 -34.03 5.57
N ASP A 72 7.49 -35.18 5.81
CA ASP A 72 8.18 -36.43 6.12
C ASP A 72 9.00 -36.88 4.90
N HIS A 73 10.28 -36.51 4.87
CA HIS A 73 11.27 -37.11 3.99
C HIS A 73 12.00 -38.22 4.75
N SER A 74 11.35 -39.38 4.90
CA SER A 74 12.03 -40.62 5.27
C SER A 74 12.97 -41.02 4.12
N ALA A 75 14.25 -40.69 4.27
CA ALA A 75 15.32 -41.19 3.41
C ALA A 75 15.39 -42.73 3.56
N GLY A 76 14.94 -43.43 2.51
CA GLY A 76 15.09 -44.87 2.39
C GLY A 76 16.58 -45.24 2.37
N ALA A 77 17.04 -45.75 3.50
CA ALA A 77 18.21 -46.61 3.57
C ALA A 77 17.87 -47.98 2.96
N ASP A 78 18.90 -48.61 2.40
CA ASP A 78 18.99 -50.00 1.92
C ASP A 78 18.33 -50.38 0.59
N ALA A 79 19.20 -50.59 -0.41
CA ALA A 79 19.18 -51.81 -1.21
C ALA A 79 20.59 -52.05 -1.81
N ALA A 80 21.18 -53.17 -1.39
CA ALA A 80 22.41 -53.77 -1.86
C ALA A 80 22.30 -54.35 -3.29
#